data_AF-A0A6A0R465-F1
#
_entry.id   AF-A0A6A0R465-F1
#
_cell.length_a   1.000
_cell.length_b   1.000
_cell.length_c   1.000
_cell.angle_alpha   90.00
_cell.angle_beta   90.00
_cell.angle_gamma   90.00
#
_symmetry.space_group_name_H-M   'P 1'
#
loop_
_entity.id
_entity.type
_entity.pdbx_description
1 polymer ?
#
loop_
_entity_poly.entity_id
_entity_poly.type
_entity_poly.pdbx_seq_one_letter_code
_entity_poly.pdbx_strand_id
1 'polypeptide(L)'
;SKRRLPCSTSASQVEGREITTIEGLGHGRFPDELQTAFSELGAAQCGYCTPGMILSARSLLDNNPDPTTDDINEALAGNLCRCTGYVAIISAVQLAATRTSGSAE
;
A
#
# COMPACT_ATOMS: atom_id res chain seq x y z
N SER A 1 0.63 -5.74 -10.99
CA SER A 1 -0.57 -6.38 -10.39
C SER A 1 -1.70 -5.35 -10.25
N LYS A 2 -3.00 -5.71 -10.29
CA LYS A 2 -4.12 -4.75 -10.23
C LYS A 2 -4.95 -4.94 -8.96
N ARG A 3 -5.04 -3.90 -8.13
CA ARG A 3 -5.91 -3.86 -6.94
C ARG A 3 -7.38 -4.13 -7.28
N ARG A 4 -8.07 -4.91 -6.42
CA ARG A 4 -9.52 -5.15 -6.47
C ARG A 4 -10.15 -4.94 -5.08
N LEU A 5 -11.41 -4.49 -5.05
CA LEU A 5 -12.19 -4.39 -3.82
C LEU A 5 -12.88 -5.73 -3.54
N PRO A 6 -12.52 -6.44 -2.45
CA PRO A 6 -13.02 -7.79 -2.21
C PRO A 6 -14.54 -7.83 -1.96
N CYS A 7 -15.10 -6.82 -1.31
CA CYS A 7 -16.55 -6.74 -1.05
C CYS A 7 -17.41 -6.60 -2.30
N SER A 8 -16.82 -6.24 -3.45
CA SER A 8 -17.50 -6.10 -4.74
C SER A 8 -16.96 -7.05 -5.80
N THR A 9 -16.11 -8.01 -5.41
CA THR A 9 -15.52 -9.01 -6.30
C THR A 9 -16.05 -10.39 -5.92
N SER A 10 -16.69 -11.09 -6.86
CA SER A 10 -17.15 -12.46 -6.65
C SER A 10 -15.95 -13.42 -6.62
N ALA A 11 -16.02 -14.46 -5.78
CA ALA A 11 -15.00 -15.50 -5.70
C ALA A 11 -14.72 -16.17 -7.05
N SER A 12 -15.75 -16.36 -7.88
CA SER A 12 -15.59 -16.93 -9.23
C SER A 12 -14.74 -16.06 -10.17
N GLN A 13 -14.65 -14.74 -9.94
CA GLN A 13 -13.84 -13.85 -10.78
C GLN A 13 -12.34 -13.98 -10.50
N VAL A 14 -11.97 -14.61 -9.38
CA VAL A 14 -10.59 -14.77 -8.93
C VAL A 14 -10.14 -16.23 -8.91
N GLU A 15 -10.94 -17.14 -9.45
CA GLU A 15 -10.56 -18.55 -9.58
C GLU A 15 -9.26 -18.70 -10.39
N GLY A 16 -8.33 -19.51 -9.87
CA GLY A 16 -7.02 -19.74 -10.48
C GLY A 16 -6.08 -18.52 -10.49
N ARG A 17 -6.44 -17.41 -9.84
CA ARG A 17 -5.59 -16.22 -9.73
C ARG A 17 -4.77 -16.28 -8.44
N GLU A 18 -3.57 -15.73 -8.50
CA GLU A 18 -2.79 -15.41 -7.31
C GLU A 18 -3.33 -14.14 -6.65
N ILE A 19 -3.52 -14.19 -5.32
CA ILE A 19 -4.06 -13.09 -4.52
C ILE A 19 -3.10 -12.82 -3.36
N THR A 20 -2.62 -11.58 -3.27
CA THR A 20 -1.84 -11.12 -2.12
C THR A 20 -2.73 -10.28 -1.20
N THR A 21 -2.74 -10.61 0.08
CA THR A 21 -3.37 -9.81 1.16
C THR A 21 -2.29 -9.16 2.02
N ILE A 22 -2.69 -8.40 3.05
CA ILE A 22 -1.75 -7.67 3.90
C ILE A 22 -0.79 -8.61 4.64
N GLU A 23 -1.24 -9.81 4.99
CA GLU A 23 -0.46 -10.87 5.63
C GLU A 23 0.58 -11.48 4.70
N GLY A 24 0.36 -11.36 3.38
CA GLY A 24 1.28 -11.84 2.35
C GLY A 24 2.38 -10.85 1.98
N LEU A 25 2.39 -9.65 2.59
CA LEU A 25 3.47 -8.68 2.39
C LEU A 25 4.60 -8.89 3.40
N GLY A 26 5.84 -8.73 2.92
CA GLY A 26 7.04 -9.00 3.70
C GLY A 26 7.41 -10.48 3.75
N HIS A 27 8.45 -10.80 4.52
CA HIS A 27 8.99 -12.14 4.69
C HIS A 27 9.21 -12.46 6.16
N GLY A 28 8.22 -13.09 6.80
CA GLY A 28 8.31 -13.52 8.20
C GLY A 28 8.52 -12.35 9.17
N ARG A 29 9.75 -12.18 9.66
CA ARG A 29 10.12 -11.06 10.57
C ARG A 29 10.49 -9.77 9.82
N PHE A 30 10.59 -9.82 8.50
CA PHE A 30 10.99 -8.68 7.67
C PHE A 30 9.74 -8.04 7.03
N PRO A 31 9.24 -6.91 7.55
CA PRO A 31 8.12 -6.21 6.93
C PRO A 31 8.47 -5.71 5.53
N ASP A 32 7.46 -5.56 4.68
CA ASP A 32 7.57 -4.79 3.44
C ASP A 32 7.91 -3.33 3.76
N GLU A 33 8.61 -2.65 2.85
CA GLU A 33 9.05 -1.27 3.09
C GLU A 33 7.90 -0.29 3.33
N LEU A 34 6.72 -0.53 2.74
CA LEU A 34 5.52 0.25 3.06
C LEU A 34 5.06 0.02 4.50
N GLN A 35 5.13 -1.22 5.01
CA GLN A 35 4.77 -1.52 6.39
C GLN A 35 5.74 -0.81 7.37
N THR A 36 7.05 -0.81 7.06
CA THR A 36 8.06 -0.08 7.83
C THR A 36 7.80 1.41 7.81
N ALA A 37 7.65 2.02 6.64
CA ALA A 37 7.43 3.46 6.50
C ALA A 37 6.13 3.93 7.18
N PHE A 38 5.05 3.13 7.11
CA PHE A 38 3.80 3.45 7.80
C PHE A 38 3.97 3.46 9.33
N SER A 39 4.76 2.53 9.87
CA SER A 39 5.08 2.49 11.29
C SER A 39 5.93 3.67 11.73
N GLU A 40 6.97 4.00 10.97
CA GLU A 40 7.91 5.08 11.31
C GLU A 40 7.27 6.47 11.28
N LEU A 41 6.41 6.73 10.30
CA LEU A 41 5.80 8.06 10.11
C LEU A 41 4.44 8.22 10.79
N GLY A 42 4.00 7.24 11.59
CA GLY A 42 2.69 7.31 12.26
C GLY A 42 1.52 7.36 11.28
N ALA A 43 1.65 6.71 10.13
CA ALA A 43 0.61 6.65 9.09
C ALA A 43 -0.56 5.71 9.47
N ALA A 44 -0.48 5.06 10.63
CA ALA A 44 -1.53 4.27 11.22
C ALA A 44 -1.92 4.83 12.60
N GLN A 45 -3.19 5.21 12.76
CA GLN A 45 -3.76 5.56 14.07
C GLN A 45 -4.66 4.41 14.55
N CYS A 46 -5.95 4.38 14.17
CA CYS A 46 -6.84 3.27 14.51
C CYS A 46 -6.50 1.97 13.76
N GLY A 47 -5.69 2.03 12.70
CA GLY A 47 -5.24 0.88 11.93
C GLY A 47 -6.25 0.28 10.95
N TYR A 48 -7.54 0.63 11.02
CA TYR A 48 -8.59 -0.04 10.25
C TYR A 48 -8.40 0.06 8.72
N CYS A 49 -8.00 1.23 8.22
CA CYS A 49 -7.76 1.43 6.79
C CYS A 49 -6.37 0.96 6.33
N THR A 50 -5.45 0.67 7.26
CA THR A 50 -4.04 0.42 6.96
C THR A 50 -3.81 -0.72 5.97
N PRO A 51 -4.48 -1.89 6.07
CA PRO A 51 -4.32 -2.96 5.09
C PRO A 51 -4.63 -2.53 3.65
N GLY A 52 -5.75 -1.82 3.45
CA GLY A 52 -6.17 -1.33 2.13
C GLY A 52 -5.22 -0.27 1.58
N MET A 53 -4.77 0.65 2.44
CA MET A 53 -3.80 1.68 2.08
C MET A 53 -2.48 1.08 1.59
N ILE A 54 -1.90 0.16 2.37
CA ILE A 54 -0.62 -0.47 2.03
C ILE A 54 -0.74 -1.30 0.75
N LEU A 55 -1.77 -2.12 0.59
CA LEU A 55 -1.95 -2.92 -0.64
C LEU A 55 -2.16 -2.05 -1.89
N SER A 56 -2.85 -0.91 -1.74
CA SER A 56 -3.05 0.04 -2.84
C SER A 56 -1.74 0.73 -3.23
N ALA A 57 -0.97 1.18 -2.23
CA ALA A 57 0.36 1.76 -2.45
C ALA A 57 1.35 0.75 -3.04
N ARG A 58 1.37 -0.50 -2.56
CA ARG A 58 2.21 -1.57 -3.12
C ARG A 58 1.89 -1.80 -4.59
N SER A 59 0.59 -1.88 -4.92
CA SER A 59 0.15 -2.00 -6.32
C SER A 59 0.56 -0.80 -7.17
N LEU A 60 0.68 0.41 -6.62
CA LEU A 60 1.24 1.56 -7.32
C LEU A 60 2.76 1.37 -7.54
N LEU A 61 3.51 1.11 -6.47
CA LEU A 61 4.98 1.01 -6.50
C LEU A 61 5.48 -0.17 -7.37
N ASP A 62 4.72 -1.24 -7.49
CA ASP A 62 5.02 -2.35 -8.40
C ASP A 62 5.03 -1.93 -9.88
N ASN A 63 4.25 -0.91 -10.25
CA ASN A 63 4.12 -0.45 -11.63
C ASN A 63 4.80 0.91 -11.87
N ASN A 64 4.95 1.72 -10.82
CA ASN A 64 5.60 3.03 -10.85
C ASN A 64 6.47 3.19 -9.58
N PRO A 65 7.76 2.81 -9.62
CA PRO A 65 8.66 2.90 -8.46
C PRO A 65 8.98 4.32 -8.00
N ASP A 66 8.79 5.33 -8.86
CA ASP A 66 9.02 6.74 -8.56
C ASP A 66 7.74 7.57 -8.80
N PRO A 67 6.69 7.35 -7.98
CA PRO A 67 5.41 8.00 -8.19
C PRO A 67 5.43 9.46 -7.75
N THR A 68 4.71 10.29 -8.48
CA THR A 68 4.41 11.65 -8.03
C THR A 68 3.39 11.64 -6.89
N THR A 69 3.25 12.76 -6.17
CA THR A 69 2.20 12.91 -5.16
C THR A 69 0.79 12.70 -5.75
N ASP A 70 0.57 13.12 -6.99
CA ASP A 70 -0.73 12.95 -7.67
C ASP A 70 -1.00 11.49 -8.00
N ASP A 71 0.02 10.72 -8.41
CA ASP A 71 -0.10 9.28 -8.61
C ASP A 71 -0.47 8.55 -7.30
N ILE A 72 0.13 8.97 -6.18
CA ILE A 72 -0.18 8.43 -4.85
C ILE A 72 -1.62 8.76 -4.47
N ASN A 73 -2.05 10.01 -4.65
CA ASN A 73 -3.42 10.42 -4.35
C ASN A 73 -4.45 9.61 -5.14
N GLU A 74 -4.23 9.44 -6.45
CA GLU A 74 -5.12 8.67 -7.31
C GLU A 74 -5.16 7.19 -6.90
N ALA A 75 -4.00 6.58 -6.64
CA ALA A 75 -3.93 5.19 -6.20
C ALA A 75 -4.65 4.94 -4.87
N LEU A 76 -4.63 5.94 -3.97
CA LEU A 76 -5.24 5.86 -2.64
C LEU A 76 -6.69 6.34 -2.58
N ALA A 77 -7.20 7.03 -3.61
CA ALA A 77 -8.53 7.65 -3.63
C ALA A 77 -9.68 6.71 -3.22
N GLY A 78 -9.53 5.41 -3.49
CA GLY A 78 -10.50 4.38 -3.09
C GLY A 78 -10.34 3.83 -1.67
N ASN A 79 -9.48 4.39 -0.82
CA ASN A 79 -9.28 3.97 0.57
C ASN A 79 -9.59 5.15 1.50
N LEU A 80 -10.67 5.04 2.26
CA LEU A 80 -11.09 6.11 3.15
C LEU A 80 -10.39 5.99 4.51
N CYS A 81 -9.80 7.10 4.97
CA CYS A 81 -9.26 7.22 6.32
C CYS A 81 -9.99 8.33 7.08
N ARG A 82 -10.39 8.04 8.32
CA ARG A 82 -11.04 9.02 9.21
C ARG A 82 -10.10 9.61 10.26
N CYS A 83 -8.93 9.02 10.47
CA CYS A 83 -8.06 9.34 11.61
C CYS A 83 -6.85 10.20 11.22
N THR A 84 -6.15 9.87 10.12
CA THR A 84 -4.85 10.50 9.80
C THR A 84 -4.95 11.80 9.02
N GLY A 85 -6.05 12.02 8.28
CA GLY A 85 -6.11 13.11 7.31
C GLY A 85 -5.18 12.95 6.10
N TYR A 86 -4.72 11.73 5.80
CA TYR A 86 -3.93 11.32 4.64
C TYR A 86 -2.47 11.81 4.56
N VAL A 87 -2.11 12.93 5.19
CA VAL A 87 -0.76 13.52 5.07
C VAL A 87 0.35 12.51 5.43
N ALA A 88 0.27 11.88 6.60
CA ALA A 88 1.26 10.89 7.03
C ALA A 88 1.28 9.62 6.15
N ILE A 89 0.13 9.26 5.56
CA ILE A 89 0.02 8.12 4.64
C ILE A 89 0.78 8.41 3.34
N ILE A 90 0.56 9.59 2.75
CA ILE A 90 1.24 10.01 1.52
C ILE A 90 2.75 10.07 1.76
N SER A 91 3.21 10.66 2.87
CA SER A 91 4.62 10.69 3.23
C SER A 91 5.23 9.30 3.40
N ALA A 92 4.48 8.34 3.97
CA ALA A 92 4.96 6.97 4.12
C ALA A 92 5.13 6.25 2.77
N VAL A 93 4.22 6.50 1.81
CA VAL A 93 4.37 5.95 0.45
C VAL A 93 5.59 6.53 -0.25
N GLN A 94 5.82 7.85 -0.14
CA GLN A 94 6.99 8.52 -0.72
C GLN A 94 8.31 7.99 -0.13
N LEU A 95 8.35 7.80 1.19
CA LEU A 95 9.51 7.23 1.88
C LEU A 95 9.80 5.81 1.40
N ALA A 96 8.76 4.97 1.29
CA ALA A 96 8.92 3.60 0.81
C ALA A 96 9.38 3.54 -0.65
N ALA A 97 8.86 4.42 -1.51
CA ALA A 97 9.33 4.57 -2.89
C ALA A 97 10.84 4.89 -2.91
N THR A 98 11.27 5.90 -2.16
CA THR A 98 12.67 6.34 -2.11
C THR A 98 13.61 5.22 -1.70
N ARG A 99 13.26 4.44 -0.67
CA ARG A 99 14.10 3.33 -0.16
C ARG A 99 14.14 2.13 -1.10
N THR A 100 13.05 1.86 -1.80
CA THR A 100 13.00 0.76 -2.79
C THR A 100 13.82 1.11 -4.03
N SER A 101 13.79 2.37 -4.47
CA SER A 101 14.56 2.88 -5.60
C SER A 101 16.06 2.95 -5.30
N GLY A 102 16.45 3.31 -4.07
CA GLY A 102 17.85 3.43 -3.65
C GLY A 102 18.54 2.11 -3.26
N SER A 103 17.83 0.98 -3.28
CA SER A 103 18.40 -0.35 -2.99
C SER A 103 18.93 -1.07 -4.24
N ALA A 104 18.94 -0.39 -5.40
CA ALA A 104 19.41 -0.92 -6.69
C ALA A 104 20.86 -0.53 -7.04
N GLU A 105 21.65 -0.09 -6.06
CA GLU A 105 23.09 0.23 -6.17
C GLU A 105 23.97 -0.69 -5.32
#